data_AF-H9F4Z0-F1
#
_entry.id   AF-H9F4Z0-F1
#
_cell.length_a   1.000
_cell.length_b   1.000
_cell.length_c   1.000
_cell.angle_alpha   90.00
_cell.angle_beta   90.00
_cell.angle_gamma   90.00
#
_symmetry.space_group_name_H-M   'P 1'
#
loop_
_entity.id
_entity.type
_entity.pdbx_description
1 polymer ?
#
loop_
_entity_poly.entity_id
_entity_poly.type
_entity_poly.pdbx_seq_one_letter_code
_entity_poly.pdbx_strand_id
1 'polypeptide(L)'
;GVDETLAQLEKVLHLYRSGQYLQNSTASSSTEYQRIPDSTIPREDYRCWPSYHHGGCLLSVFNLAEAVDVCESHAQCRAFVVTNQTTWTGRQLVFFKTGWSQVVPDPNKTTYVKASG
;
A
#
# COMPACT_ATOMS: atom_id res chain seq x y z
N GLY A 1 34.25 -4.36 0.40
CA GLY A 1 34.49 -5.79 0.74
C GLY A 1 33.20 -6.48 1.21
N VAL A 2 33.25 -7.72 1.71
CA VAL A 2 32.04 -8.43 2.21
C VAL A 2 31.41 -7.71 3.42
N ASP A 3 32.22 -7.28 4.39
CA ASP A 3 31.74 -6.57 5.59
C ASP A 3 31.04 -5.26 5.25
N GLU A 4 31.58 -4.53 4.27
CA GLU A 4 30.98 -3.29 3.77
C GLU A 4 29.62 -3.56 3.11
N THR A 5 29.51 -4.66 2.35
CA THR A 5 28.24 -5.05 1.72
C THR A 5 27.19 -5.40 2.78
N LEU A 6 27.58 -6.13 3.83
CA LEU A 6 26.70 -6.44 4.95
C LEU A 6 26.21 -5.16 5.63
N ALA A 7 27.11 -4.24 5.97
CA ALA A 7 26.76 -2.97 6.61
C ALA A 7 25.78 -2.13 5.76
N GLN A 8 25.95 -2.10 4.44
CA GLN A 8 25.00 -1.41 3.55
C GLN A 8 23.65 -2.12 3.50
N LEU A 9 23.60 -3.44 3.46
CA LEU A 9 22.33 -4.20 3.48
C LEU A 9 21.57 -4.01 4.78
N GLU A 10 22.26 -4.01 5.93
CA GLU A 10 21.67 -3.73 7.24
C GLU A 10 21.11 -2.30 7.30
N LYS A 11 21.83 -1.33 6.73
CA LYS A 11 21.35 0.06 6.62
C LYS A 11 20.09 0.15 5.76
N VAL A 12 20.07 -0.49 4.58
CA VAL A 12 18.89 -0.51 3.71
C VAL A 12 17.70 -1.17 4.40
N LEU A 13 17.93 -2.29 5.09
CA LEU A 13 16.89 -2.97 5.87
C LEU A 13 16.35 -2.07 6.99
N HIS A 14 17.22 -1.36 7.71
CA HIS A 14 16.81 -0.42 8.75
C HIS A 14 15.93 0.71 8.19
N LEU A 15 16.35 1.33 7.07
CA LEU A 15 15.57 2.38 6.42
C LEU A 15 14.21 1.84 5.96
N TYR A 16 14.19 0.68 5.31
CA TYR A 16 12.96 0.05 4.82
C TYR A 16 11.98 -0.32 5.94
N ARG A 17 12.49 -0.84 7.07
CA ARG A 17 11.65 -1.22 8.23
C ARG A 17 11.14 -0.02 9.01
N SER A 18 11.94 1.04 9.12
CA SER A 18 11.60 2.24 9.89
C SER A 18 10.78 3.27 9.10
N GLY A 19 10.66 3.11 7.78
CA GLY A 19 9.98 4.07 6.92
C GLY A 19 10.76 5.38 6.75
N GLN A 20 12.01 5.48 7.20
CA GLN A 20 12.81 6.72 7.13
C GLN A 20 13.07 7.19 5.70
N TYR A 21 12.99 6.30 4.71
CA TYR A 21 13.09 6.68 3.29
C TYR A 21 11.91 7.53 2.81
N LEU A 22 10.82 7.61 3.58
CA LEU A 22 9.62 8.39 3.27
C LEU A 22 9.68 9.83 3.80
N GLN A 23 10.70 10.21 4.59
CA GLN A 23 10.76 11.51 5.29
C GLN A 23 10.76 12.75 4.35
N ASN A 24 11.07 12.56 3.07
CA ASN A 24 11.00 13.60 2.04
C ASN A 24 9.82 13.42 1.06
N SER A 25 8.91 12.48 1.34
CA SER A 25 7.61 12.41 0.64
C SER A 25 6.73 13.56 1.16
N THR A 26 7.06 14.78 0.73
CA THR A 26 6.36 16.02 1.09
C THR A 26 5.15 16.29 0.21
N ALA A 27 4.70 15.31 -0.59
CA ALA A 27 3.41 15.40 -1.24
C ALA A 27 2.33 15.13 -0.19
N SER A 28 1.97 16.15 0.59
CA SER A 28 0.68 16.19 1.27
C SER A 28 -0.38 15.95 0.19
N SER A 29 -0.84 14.71 0.05
CA SER A 29 -1.91 14.36 -0.88
C SER A 29 -3.08 15.31 -0.63
N SER A 30 -3.36 16.19 -1.59
CA SER A 30 -4.55 17.04 -1.54
C SER A 30 -5.82 16.21 -1.68
N THR A 31 -5.69 14.97 -2.13
CA THR A 31 -6.83 14.09 -2.29
C THR A 31 -7.23 13.48 -0.97
N GLU A 32 -8.48 13.73 -0.58
CA GLU A 32 -9.12 13.08 0.54
C GLU A 32 -9.49 11.63 0.19
N TYR A 33 -9.32 10.72 1.16
CA TYR A 33 -9.72 9.33 1.04
C TYR A 33 -10.79 9.02 2.07
N GLN A 34 -11.95 8.53 1.61
CA GLN A 34 -13.00 8.05 2.49
C GLN A 34 -12.69 6.64 2.98
N ARG A 35 -12.67 6.46 4.29
CA ARG A 35 -12.46 5.17 4.96
C ARG A 35 -13.77 4.40 5.13
N ILE A 36 -13.79 3.14 4.71
CA ILE A 36 -14.89 2.21 4.89
C ILE A 36 -14.37 1.00 5.70
N PRO A 37 -14.63 0.95 7.02
CA PRO A 37 -14.19 -0.18 7.86
C PRO A 37 -14.86 -1.49 7.46
N ASP A 38 -14.28 -2.60 7.90
CA ASP A 38 -14.83 -3.97 7.79
C ASP A 38 -15.31 -4.31 6.38
N SER A 39 -14.51 -3.92 5.37
CA SER A 39 -14.90 -4.00 3.97
C SER A 39 -13.74 -4.28 3.02
N THR A 40 -14.08 -4.83 1.87
CA THR A 40 -13.14 -5.09 0.77
C THR A 40 -13.79 -4.88 -0.60
N ILE A 41 -12.94 -4.80 -1.62
CA ILE A 41 -13.34 -4.80 -3.03
C ILE A 41 -12.81 -6.12 -3.62
N PRO A 42 -13.68 -7.10 -3.92
CA PRO A 42 -13.25 -8.46 -4.29
C PRO A 42 -12.69 -8.54 -5.71
N ARG A 43 -12.97 -7.55 -6.55
CA ARG A 43 -12.48 -7.50 -7.93
C ARG A 43 -10.98 -7.24 -7.95
N GLU A 44 -10.23 -8.07 -8.66
CA GLU A 44 -8.80 -7.89 -8.93
C GLU A 44 -8.57 -7.29 -10.32
N ASP A 45 -8.89 -6.01 -10.48
CA ASP A 45 -8.81 -5.26 -11.74
C ASP A 45 -7.51 -4.47 -11.91
N TYR A 46 -6.73 -4.32 -10.84
CA TYR A 46 -5.44 -3.64 -10.84
C TYR A 46 -4.31 -4.68 -10.81
N ARG A 47 -3.42 -4.68 -11.81
CA ARG A 47 -2.21 -5.51 -11.81
C ARG A 47 -0.95 -4.66 -11.69
N CYS A 48 0.00 -5.10 -10.88
CA CYS A 48 1.33 -4.51 -10.77
C CYS A 48 2.38 -5.61 -10.61
N TRP A 49 3.62 -5.31 -11.00
CA TRP A 49 4.75 -6.20 -10.83
C TRP A 49 5.92 -5.42 -10.21
N PRO A 50 6.59 -5.96 -9.17
CA PRO A 50 6.29 -7.19 -8.45
C PRO A 50 5.05 -7.06 -7.54
N SER A 51 4.33 -8.15 -7.28
CA SER A 51 3.15 -8.19 -6.41
C SER A 51 3.15 -9.48 -5.57
N TYR A 52 2.67 -9.42 -4.33
CA TYR A 52 2.45 -10.59 -3.46
C TYR A 52 1.23 -11.43 -3.88
N HIS A 53 0.42 -10.93 -4.82
CA HIS A 53 -0.75 -11.62 -5.33
C HIS A 53 -0.68 -11.69 -6.86
N HIS A 54 -0.67 -12.89 -7.43
CA HIS A 54 -0.49 -13.08 -8.87
C HIS A 54 -1.62 -12.47 -9.73
N GLY A 55 -2.85 -12.45 -9.21
CA GLY A 55 -4.03 -11.99 -9.95
C GLY A 55 -4.33 -10.49 -9.82
N GLY A 56 -3.63 -9.78 -8.92
CA GLY A 56 -3.95 -8.40 -8.55
C GLY A 56 -2.70 -7.64 -8.09
N CYS A 57 -2.89 -6.46 -7.50
CA CYS A 57 -1.79 -5.63 -7.03
C CYS A 57 -1.78 -5.58 -5.50
N LEU A 58 -1.02 -6.49 -4.88
CA LEU A 58 -0.81 -6.55 -3.43
C LEU A 58 0.63 -6.14 -3.14
N LEU A 59 0.81 -4.96 -2.55
CA LEU A 59 2.13 -4.41 -2.22
C LEU A 59 2.32 -4.24 -0.72
N SER A 60 3.58 -4.17 -0.32
CA SER A 60 3.98 -3.91 1.06
C SER A 60 4.23 -2.42 1.28
N VAL A 61 3.50 -1.83 2.21
CA VAL A 61 3.63 -0.42 2.62
C VAL A 61 3.97 -0.32 4.10
N PHE A 62 4.67 0.73 4.49
CA PHE A 62 5.07 1.05 5.85
C PHE A 62 3.86 1.51 6.66
N ASN A 63 3.06 2.42 6.09
CA ASN A 63 1.88 2.99 6.72
C ASN A 63 0.85 3.45 5.68
N LEU A 64 -0.25 4.03 6.16
CA LEU A 64 -1.34 4.54 5.32
C LEU A 64 -0.88 5.65 4.36
N ALA A 65 0.05 6.51 4.77
CA ALA A 65 0.55 7.59 3.92
C ALA A 65 1.28 7.03 2.69
N GLU A 66 2.12 6.00 2.86
CA GLU A 66 2.76 5.34 1.71
C GLU A 66 1.74 4.64 0.80
N ALA A 67 0.64 4.07 1.34
CA ALA A 67 -0.43 3.54 0.50
C ALA A 67 -1.10 4.63 -0.34
N VAL A 68 -1.34 5.81 0.23
CA VAL A 68 -1.85 6.96 -0.50
C VAL A 68 -0.87 7.38 -1.60
N ASP A 69 0.42 7.52 -1.27
CA ASP A 69 1.46 7.91 -2.25
C ASP A 69 1.54 6.93 -3.43
N VAL A 70 1.49 5.63 -3.16
CA VAL A 70 1.49 4.59 -4.21
C VAL A 70 0.24 4.67 -5.07
N CYS A 71 -0.93 4.93 -4.48
CA CYS A 71 -2.18 5.07 -5.24
C CYS A 71 -2.15 6.34 -6.11
N GLU A 72 -1.74 7.48 -5.55
CA GLU A 72 -1.62 8.76 -6.27
C GLU A 72 -0.58 8.72 -7.39
N SER A 73 0.49 7.93 -7.24
CA SER A 73 1.51 7.76 -8.29
C SER A 73 0.99 7.06 -9.56
N HIS A 74 -0.21 6.47 -9.51
CA HIS A 74 -0.81 5.76 -10.63
C HIS A 74 -2.20 6.29 -10.98
N ALA A 75 -2.35 6.87 -12.17
CA ALA A 75 -3.59 7.52 -12.61
C ALA A 75 -4.84 6.63 -12.59
N GLN A 76 -4.68 5.31 -12.72
CA GLN A 76 -5.77 4.33 -12.68
C GLN A 76 -6.21 3.93 -11.27
N CYS A 77 -5.45 4.28 -10.23
CA CYS A 77 -5.81 3.94 -8.85
C CYS A 77 -6.96 4.81 -8.36
N ARG A 78 -8.03 4.17 -7.89
CA ARG A 78 -9.23 4.86 -7.36
C ARG A 78 -9.57 4.43 -5.94
N ALA A 79 -9.02 3.32 -5.49
CA ALA A 79 -9.20 2.81 -4.15
C ALA A 79 -8.04 1.87 -3.78
N PHE A 80 -7.86 1.65 -2.49
CA PHE A 80 -7.00 0.59 -1.98
C PHE A 80 -7.61 -0.06 -0.74
N VAL A 81 -7.22 -1.29 -0.45
CA VAL A 81 -7.74 -2.10 0.65
C VAL A 81 -6.59 -2.53 1.54
N VAL A 82 -6.58 -2.04 2.78
CA VAL A 82 -5.63 -2.45 3.80
C VAL A 82 -6.07 -3.77 4.42
N THR A 83 -5.16 -4.73 4.50
CA THR A 83 -5.41 -6.04 5.11
C THR A 83 -4.91 -6.10 6.55
N ASN A 84 -5.38 -7.09 7.33
CA ASN A 84 -4.83 -7.40 8.64
C ASN A 84 -3.50 -8.19 8.59
N GLN A 85 -2.94 -8.42 7.40
CA GLN A 85 -1.70 -9.17 7.21
C GLN A 85 -0.51 -8.22 7.10
N THR A 86 0.63 -8.68 7.62
CA THR A 86 1.91 -7.98 7.52
C THR A 86 2.98 -8.91 6.94
N THR A 87 3.99 -8.30 6.34
CA THR A 87 5.21 -9.00 5.92
C THR A 87 6.07 -9.34 7.15
N TRP A 88 7.10 -10.17 6.96
CA TRP A 88 8.06 -10.53 8.02
C TRP A 88 8.80 -9.32 8.62
N THR A 89 8.88 -8.20 7.90
CA THR A 89 9.44 -6.93 8.41
C THR A 89 8.44 -6.08 9.19
N GLY A 90 7.18 -6.52 9.32
CA GLY A 90 6.10 -5.82 10.01
C GLY A 90 5.34 -4.82 9.14
N ARG A 91 5.62 -4.76 7.83
CA ARG A 91 4.97 -3.83 6.89
C ARG A 91 3.60 -4.33 6.47
N GLN A 92 2.63 -3.42 6.31
CA GLN A 92 1.25 -3.72 5.95
C GLN A 92 1.15 -4.20 4.50
N LEU A 93 0.22 -5.13 4.24
CA LEU A 93 -0.13 -5.56 2.89
C LEU A 93 -1.42 -4.86 2.43
N VAL A 94 -1.34 -4.21 1.26
CA VAL A 94 -2.41 -3.39 0.70
C VAL A 94 -2.71 -3.78 -0.75
N PHE A 95 -3.98 -4.03 -1.04
CA PHE A 95 -4.46 -4.21 -2.42
C PHE A 95 -4.77 -2.86 -3.04
N PHE A 96 -4.29 -2.59 -4.25
CA PHE A 96 -4.68 -1.41 -5.04
C PHE A 96 -5.77 -1.79 -6.04
N LYS A 97 -6.69 -0.86 -6.34
CA LYS A 97 -7.91 -1.13 -7.12
C LYS A 97 -8.17 -0.01 -8.13
N THR A 98 -8.69 -0.37 -9.31
CA THR A 98 -9.04 0.63 -10.33
C THR A 98 -10.42 1.25 -10.14
N GLY A 99 -11.23 0.69 -9.25
CA GLY A 99 -12.55 1.19 -8.89
C GLY A 99 -13.07 0.59 -7.59
N TRP A 100 -14.23 1.05 -7.15
CA TRP A 100 -14.88 0.65 -5.90
C TRP A 100 -16.39 0.36 -6.07
N SER A 101 -16.82 -0.01 -7.27
CA SER A 101 -18.25 -0.22 -7.60
C SER A 101 -18.93 -1.34 -6.81
N GLN A 102 -18.15 -2.26 -6.22
CA GLN A 102 -18.65 -3.35 -5.38
C GLN A 102 -17.79 -3.44 -4.11
N VAL A 103 -18.26 -2.79 -3.05
CA VAL A 103 -17.71 -2.94 -1.71
C VAL A 103 -18.55 -3.99 -0.97
N VAL A 104 -17.89 -5.01 -0.43
CA VAL A 104 -18.53 -6.09 0.33
C VAL A 104 -17.95 -6.15 1.74
N PRO A 105 -18.72 -6.65 2.74
CA PRO A 105 -18.22 -6.82 4.09
C PRO A 105 -17.02 -7.77 4.17
N ASP A 106 -15.97 -7.37 4.89
CA ASP A 106 -14.82 -8.21 5.26
C ASP A 106 -14.19 -7.65 6.56
N PRO A 107 -14.41 -8.30 7.72
CA PRO A 107 -13.98 -7.79 9.02
C PRO A 107 -12.45 -7.76 9.19
N ASN A 108 -11.70 -8.35 8.26
CA ASN A 108 -10.24 -8.39 8.32
C ASN A 108 -9.59 -7.30 7.44
N LYS A 109 -10.39 -6.42 6.83
CA LYS A 109 -9.92 -5.45 5.85
C LYS A 109 -10.60 -4.10 6.02
N THR A 110 -9.95 -3.06 5.52
CA THR A 110 -10.51 -1.70 5.46
C THR A 110 -10.28 -1.14 4.08
N THR A 111 -11.34 -0.63 3.44
CA THR A 111 -11.27 0.00 2.12
C THR A 111 -11.10 1.51 2.27
N TYR A 112 -10.23 2.08 1.45
CA TYR A 112 -10.05 3.53 1.30
C TYR A 112 -10.35 3.89 -0.14
N VAL A 113 -11.33 4.75 -0.36
CA VAL A 113 -11.74 5.20 -1.69
C VAL A 113 -11.34 6.65 -1.88
N LYS A 114 -10.80 6.95 -3.06
CA LYS A 114 -10.46 8.33 -3.44
C LYS A 114 -11.77 9.13 -3.48
N ALA A 115 -11.87 10.21 -2.70
CA ALA A 115 -12.98 11.13 -2.83
C ALA A 115 -12.90 11.71 -4.25
N SER A 116 -13.94 11.52 -5.06
CA SER A 116 -14.04 12.18 -6.36
C SER A 116 -14.02 13.68 -6.13
N GLY A 117 -13.03 14.36 -6.73
CA GLY A 117 -13.17 15.79 -7.03
C GLY A 117 -14.26 16.02 -8.07
#